data_AF-A0AAI9T177-F1
#
_entry.id   AF-A0AAI9T177-F1
#
_cell.length_a   1.000
_cell.length_b   1.000
_cell.length_c   1.000
_cell.angle_alpha   90.00
_cell.angle_beta   90.00
_cell.angle_gamma   90.00
#
_symmetry.space_group_name_H-M   'P 1'
#
loop_
_entity.id
_entity.type
_entity.pdbx_description
1 polymer ?
#
loop_
_entity_poly.entity_id
_entity_poly.type
_entity_poly.pdbx_seq_one_letter_code
_entity_poly.pdbx_strand_id
1 'polypeptide(L)'
;MPTEQSELVVQYLSDERDTSERNTSERDTSERDTSERSEVVKQYLLDESTIERNTSERSEVVEQYLLDESTIERDTSERSEVVEQYLLDESTIERNTSERSEVVEQYLLDESTIERDTSERSEVVEQYLLDESTIERNTSERSEVVEQYLLDESTIERDTSERSEVVEQYLLDESTIERNTSERSEVVEQYLLDESTIERDTSERSEVVEQYLLDESTIERNTSERSEVVEQYLLDESTIERDTSERSEVVEQYLLDESTIERNTSERSEVVEQYLLDESTIERDTSERSEVVEQYLLDESTIERNTSERSEVVEQYLLDESTIERDTSERNTTSLRSLVEQHFLDERDTSEWRSTY
;
A
#
# COMPACT_ATOMS: atom_id res chain seq x y z
N MET A 1 -5.74 -15.23 70.67
CA MET A 1 -6.20 -13.83 70.76
C MET A 1 -5.31 -13.10 71.77
N PRO A 2 -4.67 -11.98 71.44
CA PRO A 2 -4.23 -11.55 70.10
C PRO A 2 -2.84 -10.82 70.08
N THR A 3 -2.34 -10.54 68.86
CA THR A 3 -1.53 -9.37 68.39
C THR A 3 -0.19 -9.00 69.05
N GLU A 4 0.88 -8.54 68.37
CA GLU A 4 1.07 -7.58 67.25
C GLU A 4 2.50 -7.79 66.66
N GLN A 5 2.74 -7.83 65.33
CA GLN A 5 3.07 -6.69 64.42
C GLN A 5 4.39 -5.99 64.79
N SER A 6 5.34 -5.58 63.92
CA SER A 6 5.55 -5.44 62.47
C SER A 6 7.08 -5.28 62.30
N GLU A 7 7.73 -5.54 61.17
CA GLU A 7 7.87 -4.63 60.04
C GLU A 7 8.37 -5.43 58.84
N LEU A 8 7.64 -5.34 57.73
CA LEU A 8 7.99 -5.94 56.45
C LEU A 8 8.42 -4.79 55.54
N VAL A 9 9.73 -4.67 55.33
CA VAL A 9 10.30 -3.83 54.28
C VAL A 9 10.17 -4.64 52.99
N VAL A 10 9.21 -4.28 52.13
CA VAL A 10 9.12 -4.84 50.78
C VAL A 10 10.14 -4.11 49.92
N GLN A 11 11.28 -4.76 49.70
CA GLN A 11 12.20 -4.46 48.61
C GLN A 11 11.67 -5.19 47.38
N TYR A 12 11.24 -4.45 46.35
CA TYR A 12 11.01 -5.01 45.02
C TYR A 12 12.37 -5.47 44.49
N LEU A 13 12.52 -6.79 44.32
CA LEU A 13 13.64 -7.43 43.65
C LEU A 13 13.26 -7.56 42.17
N SER A 14 13.98 -6.84 41.30
CA SER A 14 14.02 -7.11 39.86
C SER A 14 14.62 -8.51 39.66
N ASP A 15 13.84 -9.41 39.06
CA ASP A 15 14.18 -10.83 38.90
C ASP A 15 14.51 -11.04 37.41
N GLU A 16 15.76 -10.76 37.02
CA GLU A 16 16.31 -11.12 35.69
C GLU A 16 16.22 -12.64 35.53
N ARG A 17 15.40 -13.13 34.58
CA ARG A 17 15.22 -14.58 34.33
C ARG A 17 15.49 -14.93 32.87
N ASP A 18 16.65 -15.52 32.61
CA ASP A 18 16.92 -16.26 31.38
C ASP A 18 16.08 -17.56 31.37
N THR A 19 15.21 -17.73 30.38
CA THR A 19 14.32 -18.91 30.30
C THR A 19 14.29 -19.50 28.90
N SER A 20 14.68 -20.78 28.81
CA SER A 20 14.49 -21.63 27.63
C SER A 20 13.42 -22.68 27.96
N GLU A 21 12.30 -22.68 27.23
CA GLU A 21 11.17 -23.59 27.44
C GLU A 21 10.71 -24.23 26.12
N ARG A 22 10.34 -25.53 26.15
CA ARG A 22 9.76 -26.28 25.02
C ARG A 22 8.45 -26.92 25.46
N ASN A 23 7.34 -26.56 24.82
CA ASN A 23 6.03 -27.12 25.12
C ASN A 23 5.55 -28.06 24.00
N THR A 24 5.03 -29.23 24.38
CA THR A 24 4.42 -30.22 23.49
C THR A 24 3.17 -30.79 24.17
N SER A 25 1.96 -30.44 23.71
CA SER A 25 0.69 -30.97 24.23
C SER A 25 -0.46 -30.84 23.21
N GLU A 26 -1.45 -31.73 23.32
CA GLU A 26 -2.63 -31.78 22.42
C GLU A 26 -3.60 -30.58 22.62
N ARG A 27 -3.60 -29.97 23.81
CA ARG A 27 -4.27 -28.69 24.11
C ARG A 27 -3.45 -27.92 25.15
N ASP A 28 -3.26 -26.61 24.98
CA ASP A 28 -2.62 -25.77 26.00
C ASP A 28 -3.29 -24.38 26.07
N THR A 29 -3.48 -23.89 27.30
CA THR A 29 -3.91 -22.51 27.58
C THR A 29 -2.82 -21.87 28.42
N SER A 30 -2.10 -20.92 27.83
CA SER A 30 -0.96 -20.26 28.48
C SER A 30 -1.24 -18.77 28.64
N GLU A 31 -1.62 -18.36 29.84
CA GLU A 31 -1.62 -16.96 30.29
C GLU A 31 -0.30 -16.63 31.01
N ARG A 32 0.37 -15.53 30.67
CA ARG A 32 1.52 -15.02 31.44
C ARG A 32 1.54 -13.49 31.50
N ASP A 33 1.59 -12.97 32.72
CA ASP A 33 1.92 -11.57 33.02
C ASP A 33 3.34 -11.47 33.57
N THR A 34 4.21 -10.68 32.94
CA THR A 34 5.57 -10.44 33.43
C THR A 34 5.96 -8.96 33.32
N SER A 35 6.72 -8.43 34.29
CA SER A 35 7.16 -7.04 34.25
C SER A 35 8.34 -6.83 33.29
N GLU A 36 9.37 -7.66 33.36
CA GLU A 36 10.60 -7.53 32.57
C GLU A 36 11.08 -8.92 32.12
N ARG A 37 11.55 -9.04 30.88
CA ARG A 37 12.24 -10.25 30.37
C ARG A 37 13.39 -9.82 29.45
N SER A 38 14.60 -10.26 29.76
CA SER A 38 15.81 -9.82 29.04
C SER A 38 16.25 -10.75 27.91
N GLU A 39 16.01 -12.07 28.03
CA GLU A 39 16.29 -13.04 26.97
C GLU A 39 15.25 -14.17 27.00
N VAL A 40 14.59 -14.42 25.85
CA VAL A 40 13.55 -15.45 25.74
C VAL A 40 13.75 -16.28 24.50
N VAL A 41 13.99 -17.58 24.65
CA VAL A 41 13.96 -18.53 23.53
C VAL A 41 12.90 -19.59 23.80
N LYS A 42 11.87 -19.67 22.95
CA LYS A 42 10.80 -20.67 23.11
C LYS A 42 10.40 -21.32 21.81
N GLN A 43 10.00 -22.58 21.92
CA GLN A 43 9.40 -23.34 20.83
C GLN A 43 8.10 -23.99 21.29
N TYR A 44 7.04 -23.78 20.50
CA TYR A 44 5.70 -24.33 20.72
C TYR A 44 5.35 -25.29 19.59
N LEU A 45 4.85 -26.48 19.96
CA LEU A 45 4.31 -27.51 19.07
C LEU A 45 2.99 -27.99 19.68
N LEU A 46 1.86 -27.48 19.22
CA LEU A 46 0.54 -27.71 19.84
C LEU A 46 -0.52 -27.89 18.75
N ASP A 47 -1.48 -28.80 18.97
CA ASP A 47 -2.58 -28.99 18.02
C ASP A 47 -3.61 -27.86 18.16
N GLU A 48 -4.12 -27.60 19.38
CA GLU A 48 -5.07 -26.51 19.66
C GLU A 48 -4.55 -25.67 20.83
N SER A 49 -4.47 -24.34 20.68
CA SER A 49 -3.91 -23.49 21.75
C SER A 49 -4.44 -22.07 21.84
N THR A 50 -4.51 -21.57 23.07
CA THR A 50 -4.73 -20.15 23.37
C THR A 50 -3.54 -19.61 24.14
N ILE A 51 -2.94 -18.54 23.61
CA ILE A 51 -1.73 -17.93 24.14
C ILE A 51 -2.00 -16.45 24.40
N GLU A 52 -2.10 -16.07 25.67
CA GLU A 52 -2.28 -14.69 26.10
C GLU A 52 -1.04 -14.21 26.87
N ARG A 53 -0.50 -13.05 26.49
CA ARG A 53 0.69 -12.49 27.14
C ARG A 53 0.66 -10.98 27.29
N ASN A 54 0.78 -10.54 28.54
CA ASN A 54 0.97 -9.15 28.89
C ASN A 54 2.39 -8.95 29.43
N THR A 55 3.18 -8.08 28.80
CA THR A 55 4.54 -7.79 29.27
C THR A 55 4.82 -6.29 29.26
N SER A 56 5.40 -5.74 30.32
CA SER A 56 5.78 -4.32 30.28
C SER A 56 7.00 -4.12 29.38
N GLU A 57 8.10 -4.83 29.64
CA GLU A 57 9.34 -4.71 28.86
C GLU A 57 9.86 -6.07 28.40
N ARG A 58 10.23 -6.15 27.11
CA ARG A 58 10.93 -7.32 26.55
C ARG A 58 12.18 -6.87 25.78
N SER A 59 13.32 -7.36 26.23
CA SER A 59 14.57 -7.35 25.47
C SER A 59 14.78 -8.75 24.90
N GLU A 60 15.32 -8.82 23.67
CA GLU A 60 15.79 -10.03 22.98
C GLU A 60 14.87 -11.27 23.05
N VAL A 61 13.93 -11.35 22.12
CA VAL A 61 12.94 -12.43 22.03
C VAL A 61 13.14 -13.25 20.77
N VAL A 62 13.25 -14.56 20.91
CA VAL A 62 13.19 -15.53 19.80
C VAL A 62 12.11 -16.58 20.08
N GLU A 63 11.03 -16.58 19.30
CA GLU A 63 9.93 -17.55 19.48
C GLU A 63 9.59 -18.24 18.16
N GLN A 64 9.35 -19.55 18.23
CA GLN A 64 8.88 -20.37 17.11
C GLN A 64 7.59 -21.08 17.47
N TYR A 65 6.60 -21.01 16.58
CA TYR A 65 5.28 -21.59 16.73
C TYR A 65 4.98 -22.51 15.55
N LEU A 66 4.74 -23.79 15.81
CA LEU A 66 4.03 -24.67 14.88
C LEU A 66 2.72 -25.09 15.55
N LEU A 67 1.58 -24.56 15.10
CA LEU A 67 0.26 -24.78 15.72
C LEU A 67 -0.78 -25.13 14.65
N ASP A 68 -1.70 -26.07 14.90
CA ASP A 68 -2.77 -26.33 13.92
C ASP A 68 -3.89 -25.28 14.07
N GLU A 69 -4.55 -25.20 15.24
CA GLU A 69 -5.59 -24.20 15.55
C GLU A 69 -5.12 -23.29 16.71
N SER A 70 -5.08 -21.98 16.52
CA SER A 70 -4.57 -21.10 17.57
C SER A 70 -5.14 -19.68 17.66
N THR A 71 -5.20 -19.18 18.90
CA THR A 71 -5.42 -17.77 19.19
C THR A 71 -4.22 -17.23 19.96
N ILE A 72 -3.61 -16.16 19.47
CA ILE A 72 -2.43 -15.53 20.08
C ILE A 72 -2.73 -14.06 20.32
N GLU A 73 -2.83 -13.66 21.59
CA GLU A 73 -3.07 -12.29 22.02
C GLU A 73 -1.85 -11.78 22.81
N ARG A 74 -1.32 -10.62 22.43
CA ARG A 74 -0.15 -10.04 23.09
C ARG A 74 -0.25 -8.53 23.25
N ASP A 75 -0.17 -8.10 24.50
CA ASP A 75 0.04 -6.71 24.86
C ASP A 75 1.46 -6.51 25.38
N THR A 76 2.19 -5.59 24.76
CA THR A 76 3.54 -5.23 25.24
C THR A 76 3.75 -3.73 25.25
N SER A 77 4.30 -3.16 26.33
CA SER A 77 4.62 -1.72 26.32
C SER A 77 5.86 -1.46 25.45
N GLU A 78 6.97 -2.13 25.73
CA GLU A 78 8.24 -1.90 25.02
C GLU A 78 8.88 -3.21 24.53
N ARG A 79 9.34 -3.20 23.26
CA ARG A 79 10.07 -4.32 22.63
C ARG A 79 11.29 -3.82 21.87
N SER A 80 12.48 -4.22 22.28
CA SER A 80 13.71 -3.73 21.64
C SER A 80 14.21 -4.64 20.51
N GLU A 81 14.18 -5.97 20.67
CA GLU A 81 14.67 -6.92 19.65
C GLU A 81 13.80 -8.18 19.63
N VAL A 82 13.18 -8.49 18.49
CA VAL A 82 12.21 -9.58 18.35
C VAL A 82 12.43 -10.34 17.06
N VAL A 83 12.53 -11.66 17.17
CA VAL A 83 12.47 -12.61 16.06
C VAL A 83 11.38 -13.63 16.32
N GLU A 84 10.32 -13.64 15.51
CA GLU A 84 9.23 -14.61 15.66
C GLU A 84 8.98 -15.34 14.34
N GLN A 85 8.73 -16.65 14.43
CA GLN A 85 8.37 -17.49 13.28
C GLN A 85 7.08 -18.26 13.59
N TYR A 86 6.15 -18.19 12.65
CA TYR A 86 4.83 -18.80 12.73
C TYR A 86 4.63 -19.75 11.55
N LEU A 87 4.25 -20.98 11.87
CA LEU A 87 3.67 -21.95 10.94
C LEU A 87 2.33 -22.38 11.53
N LEU A 88 1.22 -21.85 11.02
CA LEU A 88 -0.10 -22.10 11.58
C LEU A 88 -1.12 -22.49 10.51
N ASP A 89 -1.99 -23.46 10.77
CA ASP A 89 -3.04 -23.81 9.79
C ASP A 89 -4.21 -22.81 9.92
N GLU A 90 -4.89 -22.74 11.08
CA GLU A 90 -5.97 -21.81 11.37
C GLU A 90 -5.59 -20.90 12.56
N SER A 91 -5.57 -19.58 12.37
CA SER A 91 -5.09 -18.68 13.42
C SER A 91 -5.73 -17.30 13.51
N THR A 92 -5.86 -16.82 14.75
CA THR A 92 -6.12 -15.42 15.05
C THR A 92 -4.96 -14.86 15.86
N ILE A 93 -4.40 -13.75 15.40
CA ILE A 93 -3.24 -13.10 16.00
C ILE A 93 -3.56 -11.64 16.27
N GLU A 94 -3.66 -11.27 17.54
CA GLU A 94 -3.87 -9.90 18.00
C GLU A 94 -2.63 -9.39 18.73
N ARG A 95 -2.17 -8.19 18.37
CA ARG A 95 -1.01 -7.56 19.01
C ARG A 95 -1.18 -6.07 19.21
N ASN A 96 -1.07 -5.66 20.47
CA ASN A 96 -0.95 -4.26 20.83
C ASN A 96 0.45 -4.00 21.36
N THR A 97 1.15 -3.02 20.77
CA THR A 97 2.47 -2.62 21.25
C THR A 97 2.64 -1.12 21.30
N SER A 98 3.14 -0.55 22.40
CA SER A 98 3.40 0.90 22.42
C SER A 98 4.65 1.22 21.60
N GLU A 99 5.79 0.60 21.89
CA GLU A 99 7.06 0.90 21.24
C GLU A 99 7.78 -0.37 20.75
N ARG A 100 8.28 -0.32 19.51
CA ARG A 100 9.05 -1.40 18.87
C ARG A 100 10.28 -0.86 18.15
N SER A 101 11.47 -1.30 18.56
CA SER A 101 12.73 -0.84 17.96
C SER A 101 13.18 -1.74 16.80
N GLU A 102 13.35 -3.05 17.01
CA GLU A 102 13.81 -3.99 15.97
C GLU A 102 12.97 -5.27 15.95
N VAL A 103 12.35 -5.54 14.81
CA VAL A 103 11.40 -6.65 14.65
C VAL A 103 11.65 -7.40 13.35
N VAL A 104 11.80 -8.71 13.47
CA VAL A 104 11.77 -9.64 12.34
C VAL A 104 10.68 -10.68 12.58
N GLU A 105 9.68 -10.73 11.70
CA GLU A 105 8.62 -11.74 11.80
C GLU A 105 8.44 -12.48 10.47
N GLN A 106 8.21 -13.79 10.56
CA GLN A 106 7.90 -14.64 9.42
C GLN A 106 6.64 -15.43 9.71
N TYR A 107 5.69 -15.36 8.78
CA TYR A 107 4.41 -16.05 8.86
C TYR A 107 4.24 -16.96 7.64
N LEU A 108 3.91 -18.21 7.91
CA LEU A 108 3.40 -19.17 6.94
C LEU A 108 2.07 -19.69 7.48
N LEU A 109 0.95 -19.17 6.99
CA LEU A 109 -0.39 -19.46 7.51
C LEU A 109 -1.34 -19.90 6.41
N ASP A 110 -2.23 -20.86 6.67
CA ASP A 110 -3.26 -21.24 5.68
C ASP A 110 -4.47 -20.29 5.79
N GLU A 111 -5.18 -20.29 6.92
CA GLU A 111 -6.33 -19.39 7.20
C GLU A 111 -6.00 -18.49 8.39
N SER A 112 -6.04 -17.16 8.21
CA SER A 112 -5.60 -16.25 9.28
C SER A 112 -6.28 -14.88 9.36
N THR A 113 -6.47 -14.42 10.60
CA THR A 113 -6.73 -13.01 10.92
C THR A 113 -5.57 -12.45 11.73
N ILE A 114 -5.01 -11.33 11.27
CA ILE A 114 -3.89 -10.65 11.93
C ILE A 114 -4.28 -9.20 12.19
N GLU A 115 -4.41 -8.83 13.46
CA GLU A 115 -4.70 -7.47 13.91
C GLU A 115 -3.50 -6.92 14.68
N ARG A 116 -3.08 -5.70 14.34
CA ARG A 116 -1.93 -5.06 14.98
C ARG A 116 -2.12 -3.58 15.19
N ASP A 117 -2.09 -3.18 16.45
CA ASP A 117 -1.96 -1.79 16.84
C ASP A 117 -0.56 -1.52 17.36
N THR A 118 0.09 -0.50 16.80
CA THR A 118 1.39 -0.06 17.30
C THR A 118 1.49 1.45 17.37
N SER A 119 1.95 2.03 18.48
CA SER A 119 2.16 3.48 18.52
C SER A 119 3.41 3.86 17.73
N GLU A 120 4.57 3.28 18.06
CA GLU A 120 5.85 3.63 17.44
C GLU A 120 6.63 2.40 16.95
N ARG A 121 7.16 2.48 15.72
CA ARG A 121 7.98 1.43 15.10
C ARG A 121 9.20 2.02 14.42
N SER A 122 10.40 1.61 14.84
CA SER A 122 11.64 2.09 14.25
C SER A 122 12.09 1.21 13.07
N GLU A 123 12.36 -0.08 13.30
CA GLU A 123 12.88 -1.00 12.26
C GLU A 123 12.07 -2.30 12.23
N VAL A 124 11.49 -2.59 11.07
CA VAL A 124 10.58 -3.73 10.89
C VAL A 124 10.89 -4.46 9.59
N VAL A 125 11.08 -5.77 9.70
CA VAL A 125 11.09 -6.70 8.57
C VAL A 125 10.02 -7.76 8.79
N GLU A 126 9.06 -7.84 7.88
CA GLU A 126 8.02 -8.86 7.95
C GLU A 126 7.86 -9.59 6.61
N GLN A 127 7.66 -10.89 6.70
CA GLN A 127 7.40 -11.75 5.56
C GLN A 127 6.16 -12.59 5.83
N TYR A 128 5.23 -12.54 4.89
CA TYR A 128 3.96 -13.25 4.94
C TYR A 128 3.83 -14.14 3.70
N LEU A 129 3.54 -15.41 3.95
CA LEU A 129 3.09 -16.37 2.95
C LEU A 129 1.77 -16.95 3.46
N LEU A 130 0.65 -16.46 2.94
CA LEU A 130 -0.69 -16.80 3.45
C LEU A 130 -1.59 -17.29 2.31
N ASP A 131 -2.48 -18.25 2.55
CA ASP A 131 -3.48 -18.65 1.55
C ASP A 131 -4.72 -17.73 1.66
N GLU A 132 -5.50 -17.83 2.74
CA GLU A 132 -6.67 -16.98 3.02
C GLU A 132 -6.40 -16.08 4.23
N SER A 133 -6.46 -14.74 4.04
CA SER A 133 -6.07 -13.84 5.13
C SER A 133 -6.80 -12.49 5.21
N THR A 134 -6.98 -12.03 6.44
CA THR A 134 -7.33 -10.64 6.76
C THR A 134 -6.22 -10.03 7.61
N ILE A 135 -5.68 -8.89 7.16
CA ILE A 135 -4.60 -8.18 7.85
C ILE A 135 -5.05 -6.74 8.11
N GLU A 136 -5.24 -6.40 9.39
CA GLU A 136 -5.55 -5.05 9.84
C GLU A 136 -4.36 -4.48 10.63
N ARG A 137 -3.95 -3.25 10.30
CA ARG A 137 -2.83 -2.61 11.00
C ARG A 137 -3.04 -1.12 11.18
N ASN A 138 -3.03 -0.72 12.45
CA ASN A 138 -3.00 0.69 12.82
C ASN A 138 -1.63 1.04 13.38
N THR A 139 -1.01 2.08 12.83
CA THR A 139 0.26 2.56 13.36
C THR A 139 0.31 4.08 13.45
N SER A 140 0.76 4.64 14.57
CA SER A 140 0.94 6.09 14.64
C SER A 140 2.20 6.51 13.87
N GLU A 141 3.36 5.96 14.22
CA GLU A 141 4.64 6.36 13.61
C GLU A 141 5.46 5.15 13.16
N ARG A 142 6.05 5.25 11.95
CA ARG A 142 6.93 4.23 11.35
C ARG A 142 8.14 4.89 10.71
N SER A 143 9.35 4.43 11.04
CA SER A 143 10.59 5.05 10.53
C SER A 143 11.32 4.24 9.46
N GLU A 144 11.32 2.90 9.53
CA GLU A 144 11.93 2.03 8.53
C GLU A 144 11.17 0.69 8.45
N VAL A 145 10.63 0.38 7.28
CA VAL A 145 9.77 -0.80 7.10
C VAL A 145 10.09 -1.52 5.81
N VAL A 146 10.33 -2.83 5.93
CA VAL A 146 10.37 -3.75 4.81
C VAL A 146 9.33 -4.84 5.00
N GLU A 147 8.36 -4.91 4.09
CA GLU A 147 7.32 -5.95 4.13
C GLU A 147 7.25 -6.68 2.78
N GLN A 148 7.09 -7.99 2.86
CA GLN A 148 6.88 -8.85 1.70
C GLN A 148 5.66 -9.73 1.94
N TYR A 149 4.73 -9.71 0.98
CA TYR A 149 3.49 -10.46 1.03
C TYR A 149 3.39 -11.33 -0.23
N LEU A 150 3.13 -12.62 0.00
CA LEU A 150 2.71 -13.57 -1.02
C LEU A 150 1.40 -14.19 -0.54
N LEU A 151 0.27 -13.75 -1.10
CA LEU A 151 -1.08 -14.12 -0.63
C LEU A 151 -1.94 -14.64 -1.79
N ASP A 152 -2.82 -15.62 -1.54
CA ASP A 152 -3.79 -16.09 -2.54
C ASP A 152 -5.06 -15.21 -2.48
N GLU A 153 -5.85 -15.34 -1.41
CA GLU A 153 -7.05 -14.52 -1.14
C GLU A 153 -6.82 -13.62 0.08
N SER A 154 -6.89 -12.29 -0.11
CA SER A 154 -6.53 -11.38 0.99
C SER A 154 -7.29 -10.06 1.07
N THR A 155 -7.55 -9.62 2.30
CA THR A 155 -7.93 -8.24 2.63
C THR A 155 -6.85 -7.60 3.48
N ILE A 156 -6.35 -6.44 3.07
CA ILE A 156 -5.29 -5.71 3.76
C ILE A 156 -5.77 -4.28 4.03
N GLU A 157 -6.00 -3.95 5.30
CA GLU A 157 -6.37 -2.61 5.75
C GLU A 157 -5.24 -2.01 6.58
N ARG A 158 -4.84 -0.77 6.24
CA ARG A 158 -3.75 -0.09 6.94
C ARG A 158 -4.02 1.38 7.12
N ASP A 159 -4.04 1.77 8.39
CA ASP A 159 -4.05 3.16 8.79
C ASP A 159 -2.69 3.52 9.38
N THR A 160 -2.09 4.59 8.84
CA THR A 160 -0.85 5.11 9.42
C THR A 160 -0.86 6.63 9.52
N SER A 161 -0.47 7.20 10.65
CA SER A 161 -0.35 8.66 10.75
C SER A 161 0.90 9.13 10.01
N GLU A 162 2.07 8.63 10.38
CA GLU A 162 3.35 9.05 9.81
C GLU A 162 4.19 7.85 9.37
N ARG A 163 4.72 7.93 8.14
CA ARG A 163 5.62 6.92 7.57
C ARG A 163 6.87 7.59 7.01
N SER A 164 8.02 7.14 7.47
CA SER A 164 9.31 7.37 6.83
C SER A 164 9.84 6.03 6.31
N GLU A 165 10.48 6.07 5.14
CA GLU A 165 11.23 4.97 4.50
C GLU A 165 10.52 3.61 4.49
N VAL A 166 9.73 3.39 3.44
CA VAL A 166 8.92 2.18 3.29
C VAL A 166 9.28 1.45 2.02
N VAL A 167 9.55 0.15 2.15
CA VAL A 167 9.64 -0.77 1.01
C VAL A 167 8.61 -1.89 1.19
N GLU A 168 7.66 -1.97 0.27
CA GLU A 168 6.64 -3.02 0.29
C GLU A 168 6.60 -3.75 -1.05
N GLN A 169 6.49 -5.08 -0.97
CA GLN A 169 6.32 -5.95 -2.14
C GLN A 169 5.12 -6.86 -1.93
N TYR A 170 4.22 -6.85 -2.91
CA TYR A 170 2.98 -7.63 -2.91
C TYR A 170 2.94 -8.50 -4.16
N LEU A 171 2.71 -9.79 -3.95
CA LEU A 171 2.35 -10.76 -4.98
C LEU A 171 1.03 -11.42 -4.53
N LEU A 172 -0.09 -11.01 -5.10
CA LEU A 172 -1.43 -11.42 -4.65
C LEU A 172 -2.28 -11.93 -5.82
N ASP A 173 -3.07 -12.97 -5.61
CA ASP A 173 -3.97 -13.48 -6.67
C ASP A 173 -5.32 -12.72 -6.62
N GLU A 174 -6.10 -12.85 -5.55
CA GLU A 174 -7.35 -12.09 -5.31
C GLU A 174 -7.20 -11.18 -4.08
N SER A 175 -7.33 -9.85 -4.25
CA SER A 175 -7.05 -8.94 -3.13
C SER A 175 -7.86 -7.64 -3.07
N THR A 176 -8.14 -7.23 -1.84
CA THR A 176 -8.56 -5.86 -1.51
C THR A 176 -7.51 -5.19 -0.63
N ILE A 177 -7.04 -4.02 -1.05
CA ILE A 177 -6.03 -3.25 -0.32
C ILE A 177 -6.57 -1.84 -0.05
N GLU A 178 -6.81 -1.54 1.22
CA GLU A 178 -7.18 -0.21 1.69
C GLU A 178 -6.02 0.41 2.49
N ARG A 179 -5.68 1.66 2.16
CA ARG A 179 -4.61 2.39 2.85
C ARG A 179 -4.98 3.84 3.09
N ASN A 180 -5.04 4.22 4.36
CA ASN A 180 -5.10 5.62 4.77
C ASN A 180 -3.77 6.03 5.36
N THR A 181 -3.21 7.13 4.88
CA THR A 181 -1.99 7.68 5.46
C THR A 181 -2.03 9.21 5.56
N SER A 182 -1.68 9.77 6.72
CA SER A 182 -1.60 11.24 6.80
C SER A 182 -0.35 11.74 6.08
N GLU A 183 0.83 11.28 6.50
CA GLU A 183 2.11 11.74 5.95
C GLU A 183 3.02 10.59 5.50
N ARG A 184 3.62 10.73 4.32
CA ARG A 184 4.56 9.76 3.76
C ARG A 184 5.81 10.42 3.21
N SER A 185 6.94 9.99 3.75
CA SER A 185 8.28 10.35 3.30
C SER A 185 9.00 9.10 2.80
N GLU A 186 9.41 9.09 1.52
CA GLU A 186 10.15 8.02 0.86
C GLU A 186 9.46 6.65 0.85
N VAL A 187 8.81 6.34 -0.25
CA VAL A 187 8.04 5.10 -0.41
C VAL A 187 8.44 4.40 -1.70
N VAL A 188 8.72 3.09 -1.61
CA VAL A 188 8.86 2.20 -2.74
C VAL A 188 7.86 1.05 -2.60
N GLU A 189 6.92 0.95 -3.52
CA GLU A 189 5.96 -0.15 -3.54
C GLU A 189 5.98 -0.88 -4.88
N GLN A 190 5.87 -2.19 -4.84
CA GLN A 190 5.74 -3.04 -6.01
C GLN A 190 4.56 -3.99 -5.81
N TYR A 191 3.67 -4.00 -6.79
CA TYR A 191 2.47 -4.83 -6.82
C TYR A 191 2.48 -5.68 -8.09
N LEU A 192 2.30 -6.98 -7.90
CA LEU A 192 1.98 -7.94 -8.94
C LEU A 192 0.68 -8.63 -8.52
N LEU A 193 -0.45 -8.24 -9.12
CA LEU A 193 -1.78 -8.71 -8.72
C LEU A 193 -2.58 -9.24 -9.90
N ASP A 194 -3.33 -10.32 -9.72
CA ASP A 194 -4.21 -10.84 -10.78
C ASP A 194 -5.57 -10.13 -10.75
N GLU A 195 -6.38 -10.29 -9.69
CA GLU A 195 -7.66 -9.61 -9.47
C GLU A 195 -7.58 -8.71 -8.22
N SER A 196 -7.74 -7.40 -8.38
CA SER A 196 -7.52 -6.49 -7.25
C SER A 196 -8.37 -5.22 -7.20
N THR A 197 -8.70 -4.83 -5.96
CA THR A 197 -9.19 -3.48 -5.65
C THR A 197 -8.18 -2.78 -4.74
N ILE A 198 -7.73 -1.59 -5.13
CA ILE A 198 -6.77 -0.79 -4.39
C ILE A 198 -7.37 0.59 -4.12
N GLU A 199 -7.64 0.90 -2.85
CA GLU A 199 -8.12 2.21 -2.39
C GLU A 199 -7.07 2.88 -1.53
N ARG A 200 -6.75 4.15 -1.86
CA ARG A 200 -5.67 4.88 -1.18
C ARG A 200 -5.98 6.34 -0.96
N ASP A 201 -6.07 6.70 0.30
CA ASP A 201 -6.15 8.08 0.73
C ASP A 201 -4.85 8.52 1.38
N THR A 202 -4.30 9.64 0.89
CA THR A 202 -3.10 10.22 1.50
C THR A 202 -3.19 11.73 1.60
N SER A 203 -2.86 12.32 2.75
CA SER A 203 -2.82 13.79 2.84
C SER A 203 -1.57 14.33 2.13
N GLU A 204 -0.38 13.89 2.53
CA GLU A 204 0.89 14.41 2.01
C GLU A 204 1.87 13.32 1.58
N ARG A 205 2.52 13.52 0.43
CA ARG A 205 3.51 12.59 -0.15
C ARG A 205 4.71 13.34 -0.72
N SER A 206 5.90 13.07 -0.18
CA SER A 206 7.10 13.82 -0.55
C SER A 206 7.97 13.13 -1.60
N GLU A 207 8.13 11.79 -1.57
CA GLU A 207 8.91 11.04 -2.56
C GLU A 207 8.36 9.62 -2.69
N VAL A 208 7.89 9.24 -3.89
CA VAL A 208 7.25 7.93 -4.06
C VAL A 208 7.58 7.31 -5.40
N VAL A 209 7.97 6.04 -5.35
CA VAL A 209 8.11 5.16 -6.51
C VAL A 209 7.14 3.99 -6.38
N GLU A 210 6.24 3.87 -7.33
CA GLU A 210 5.28 2.76 -7.38
C GLU A 210 5.35 2.04 -8.72
N GLN A 211 5.27 0.71 -8.67
CA GLN A 211 5.18 -0.15 -9.85
C GLN A 211 4.02 -1.11 -9.68
N TYR A 212 3.15 -1.12 -10.68
CA TYR A 212 1.97 -1.97 -10.73
C TYR A 212 2.03 -2.83 -12.00
N LEU A 213 1.89 -4.13 -11.82
CA LEU A 213 1.63 -5.10 -12.88
C LEU A 213 0.35 -5.83 -12.49
N LEU A 214 -0.77 -5.47 -13.13
CA LEU A 214 -2.10 -5.96 -12.74
C LEU A 214 -2.86 -6.51 -13.95
N ASP A 215 -3.58 -7.62 -13.78
CA ASP A 215 -4.41 -8.17 -14.86
C ASP A 215 -5.81 -7.51 -14.84
N GLU A 216 -6.66 -7.79 -13.85
CA GLU A 216 -7.98 -7.17 -13.63
C GLU A 216 -7.96 -6.28 -12.38
N SER A 217 -8.15 -4.97 -12.52
CA SER A 217 -8.00 -4.07 -11.36
C SER A 217 -8.86 -2.82 -11.33
N THR A 218 -9.24 -2.44 -10.11
CA THR A 218 -9.77 -1.11 -9.79
C THR A 218 -8.82 -0.39 -8.86
N ILE A 219 -8.38 0.81 -9.24
CA ILE A 219 -7.46 1.64 -8.46
C ILE A 219 -8.12 3.00 -8.20
N GLU A 220 -8.44 3.30 -6.95
CA GLU A 220 -8.93 4.60 -6.50
C GLU A 220 -7.87 5.29 -5.63
N ARG A 221 -7.57 6.55 -5.94
CA ARG A 221 -6.58 7.31 -5.17
C ARG A 221 -6.98 8.75 -4.96
N ASN A 222 -7.08 9.14 -3.69
CA ASN A 222 -7.23 10.53 -3.29
C ASN A 222 -5.93 11.01 -2.65
N THR A 223 -5.43 12.16 -3.10
CA THR A 223 -4.25 12.76 -2.47
C THR A 223 -4.36 14.27 -2.39
N SER A 224 -4.07 14.86 -1.23
CA SER A 224 -4.07 16.33 -1.14
C SER A 224 -2.83 16.89 -1.83
N GLU A 225 -1.63 16.50 -1.40
CA GLU A 225 -0.37 17.09 -1.89
C GLU A 225 0.65 16.02 -2.30
N ARG A 226 1.31 16.24 -3.45
CA ARG A 226 2.34 15.35 -4.02
C ARG A 226 3.51 16.16 -4.57
N SER A 227 4.69 15.91 -4.03
CA SER A 227 5.91 16.61 -4.46
C SER A 227 6.63 15.86 -5.57
N GLU A 228 7.24 14.70 -5.28
CA GLU A 228 7.99 13.92 -6.27
C GLU A 228 7.43 12.50 -6.40
N VAL A 229 6.92 12.14 -7.58
CA VAL A 229 6.34 10.82 -7.79
C VAL A 229 6.75 10.22 -9.13
N VAL A 230 7.19 8.96 -9.09
CA VAL A 230 7.37 8.11 -10.25
C VAL A 230 6.41 6.92 -10.15
N GLU A 231 5.52 6.78 -11.13
CA GLU A 231 4.63 5.60 -11.19
C GLU A 231 4.77 4.90 -12.54
N GLN A 232 4.75 3.58 -12.51
CA GLN A 232 4.70 2.74 -13.70
C GLN A 232 3.55 1.75 -13.55
N TYR A 233 2.72 1.70 -14.59
CA TYR A 233 1.56 0.82 -14.68
C TYR A 233 1.66 -0.02 -15.94
N LEU A 234 1.52 -1.33 -15.75
CA LEU A 234 1.28 -2.30 -16.80
C LEU A 234 -0.01 -3.04 -16.46
N LEU A 235 -1.11 -2.70 -17.13
CA LEU A 235 -2.46 -3.19 -16.80
C LEU A 235 -3.17 -3.75 -18.03
N ASP A 236 -3.95 -4.82 -17.86
CA ASP A 236 -4.69 -5.46 -18.96
C ASP A 236 -6.19 -5.07 -19.00
N GLU A 237 -6.94 -5.18 -17.91
CA GLU A 237 -8.33 -4.69 -17.79
C GLU A 237 -8.43 -3.85 -16.52
N SER A 238 -8.53 -2.52 -16.67
CA SER A 238 -8.42 -1.66 -15.48
C SER A 238 -9.29 -0.42 -15.47
N THR A 239 -9.72 -0.06 -14.26
CA THR A 239 -10.31 1.25 -13.96
C THR A 239 -9.42 1.99 -12.98
N ILE A 240 -8.97 3.19 -13.35
CA ILE A 240 -8.12 4.04 -12.52
C ILE A 240 -8.83 5.38 -12.29
N GLU A 241 -9.19 5.67 -11.04
CA GLU A 241 -9.75 6.96 -10.62
C GLU A 241 -8.76 7.69 -9.71
N ARG A 242 -8.48 8.95 -10.02
CA ARG A 242 -7.49 9.73 -9.27
C ARG A 242 -7.88 11.18 -9.09
N ASP A 243 -8.03 11.54 -7.82
CA ASP A 243 -8.20 12.91 -7.41
C ASP A 243 -6.95 13.43 -6.69
N THR A 244 -6.45 14.57 -7.14
CA THR A 244 -5.32 15.21 -6.48
C THR A 244 -5.50 16.72 -6.38
N SER A 245 -5.23 17.32 -5.22
CA SER A 245 -5.27 18.79 -5.13
C SER A 245 -4.04 19.40 -5.79
N GLU A 246 -2.84 19.03 -5.34
CA GLU A 246 -1.59 19.64 -5.82
C GLU A 246 -0.54 18.58 -6.22
N ARG A 247 0.14 18.82 -7.36
CA ARG A 247 1.21 17.97 -7.90
C ARG A 247 2.36 18.83 -8.40
N SER A 248 3.58 18.58 -7.93
CA SER A 248 4.74 19.42 -8.28
C SER A 248 5.70 18.82 -9.31
N GLU A 249 6.08 17.56 -9.17
CA GLU A 249 6.97 16.85 -10.08
C GLU A 249 6.50 15.40 -10.23
N VAL A 250 5.92 15.06 -11.38
CA VAL A 250 5.42 13.69 -11.60
C VAL A 250 5.84 13.11 -12.93
N VAL A 251 6.39 11.89 -12.87
CA VAL A 251 6.69 11.05 -14.01
C VAL A 251 5.79 9.81 -13.97
N GLU A 252 4.96 9.66 -14.99
CA GLU A 252 4.07 8.50 -15.10
C GLU A 252 4.28 7.78 -16.43
N GLN A 253 4.29 6.45 -16.38
CA GLN A 253 4.31 5.59 -17.56
C GLN A 253 3.17 4.58 -17.46
N TYR A 254 2.38 4.51 -18.52
CA TYR A 254 1.22 3.64 -18.63
C TYR A 254 1.37 2.78 -19.88
N LEU A 255 1.27 1.47 -19.70
CA LEU A 255 1.08 0.47 -20.74
C LEU A 255 -0.23 -0.25 -20.41
N LEU A 256 -1.29 0.05 -21.15
CA LEU A 256 -2.64 -0.36 -20.81
C LEU A 256 -3.32 -1.03 -22.02
N ASP A 257 -3.94 -2.18 -21.75
CA ASP A 257 -4.99 -2.77 -22.59
C ASP A 257 -6.36 -2.44 -21.94
N GLU A 258 -7.45 -2.50 -22.71
CA GLU A 258 -8.86 -2.27 -22.28
C GLU A 258 -9.06 -1.50 -20.95
N SER A 259 -8.74 -0.20 -20.92
CA SER A 259 -8.68 0.56 -19.66
C SER A 259 -9.49 1.86 -19.65
N THR A 260 -9.99 2.21 -18.47
CA THR A 260 -10.62 3.52 -18.20
C THR A 260 -9.80 4.28 -17.16
N ILE A 261 -9.41 5.52 -17.49
CA ILE A 261 -8.68 6.40 -16.58
C ILE A 261 -9.45 7.71 -16.40
N GLU A 262 -9.85 8.01 -15.17
CA GLU A 262 -10.43 9.30 -14.79
C GLU A 262 -9.48 10.04 -13.84
N ARG A 263 -9.18 11.31 -14.14
CA ARG A 263 -8.29 12.12 -13.30
C ARG A 263 -8.77 13.54 -13.12
N ASN A 264 -8.97 13.91 -11.87
CA ASN A 264 -9.18 15.30 -11.47
C ASN A 264 -7.94 15.83 -10.78
N THR A 265 -7.46 17.00 -11.20
CA THR A 265 -6.38 17.66 -10.50
C THR A 265 -6.59 19.16 -10.40
N SER A 266 -6.41 19.77 -9.22
CA SER A 266 -6.50 21.23 -9.13
C SER A 266 -5.27 21.87 -9.75
N GLU A 267 -4.07 21.54 -9.26
CA GLU A 267 -2.83 22.16 -9.71
C GLU A 267 -1.77 21.13 -10.09
N ARG A 268 -1.11 21.35 -11.23
CA ARG A 268 -0.01 20.52 -11.72
C ARG A 268 1.15 21.38 -12.17
N SER A 269 2.32 21.13 -11.61
CA SER A 269 3.61 21.59 -12.10
C SER A 269 4.41 20.39 -12.60
N GLU A 270 5.30 20.64 -13.57
CA GLU A 270 6.30 19.72 -14.11
C GLU A 270 5.87 18.25 -14.21
N VAL A 271 5.14 17.94 -15.28
CA VAL A 271 4.61 16.59 -15.50
C VAL A 271 5.19 15.99 -16.78
N VAL A 272 5.69 14.76 -16.68
CA VAL A 272 6.03 13.92 -17.83
C VAL A 272 5.17 12.67 -17.82
N GLU A 273 4.36 12.48 -18.85
CA GLU A 273 3.54 11.27 -18.99
C GLU A 273 3.84 10.56 -20.32
N GLN A 274 3.90 9.24 -20.28
CA GLN A 274 3.98 8.39 -21.46
C GLN A 274 2.88 7.35 -21.41
N TYR A 275 2.15 7.23 -22.51
CA TYR A 275 1.02 6.34 -22.65
C TYR A 275 1.20 5.47 -23.90
N LEU A 276 1.07 4.17 -23.71
CA LEU A 276 0.86 3.19 -24.76
C LEU A 276 -0.47 2.49 -24.44
N LEU A 277 -1.49 2.77 -25.24
CA LEU A 277 -2.88 2.39 -24.97
C LEU A 277 -3.47 1.62 -26.15
N ASP A 278 -4.18 0.56 -25.82
CA ASP A 278 -5.10 -0.16 -26.70
C ASP A 278 -6.51 -0.11 -26.10
N GLU A 279 -7.53 0.05 -26.93
CA GLU A 279 -8.97 0.11 -26.56
C GLU A 279 -9.29 0.91 -25.26
N SER A 280 -8.63 2.06 -25.05
CA SER A 280 -8.68 2.77 -23.77
C SER A 280 -9.48 4.09 -23.80
N THR A 281 -10.04 4.47 -22.65
CA THR A 281 -10.69 5.77 -22.43
C THR A 281 -9.96 6.57 -21.35
N ILE A 282 -9.60 7.81 -21.64
CA ILE A 282 -8.98 8.73 -20.68
C ILE A 282 -9.80 10.01 -20.57
N GLU A 283 -10.29 10.32 -19.37
CA GLU A 283 -10.92 11.59 -19.02
C GLU A 283 -10.05 12.36 -18.02
N ARG A 284 -9.79 13.63 -18.31
CA ARG A 284 -8.93 14.47 -17.48
C ARG A 284 -9.41 15.89 -17.32
N ASP A 285 -9.68 16.25 -16.08
CA ASP A 285 -9.98 17.60 -15.68
C ASP A 285 -8.82 18.19 -14.88
N THR A 286 -8.36 19.37 -15.29
CA THR A 286 -7.31 20.07 -14.55
C THR A 286 -7.55 21.57 -14.48
N SER A 287 -7.49 22.17 -13.29
CA SER A 287 -7.67 23.63 -13.19
C SER A 287 -6.44 24.36 -13.74
N GLU A 288 -5.26 24.06 -13.22
CA GLU A 288 -4.01 24.74 -13.60
C GLU A 288 -2.91 23.74 -13.97
N ARG A 289 -2.23 24.02 -15.09
CA ARG A 289 -1.11 23.19 -15.59
C ARG A 289 0.07 24.04 -16.03
N SER A 290 1.23 23.73 -15.48
CA SER A 290 2.51 24.33 -15.81
C SER A 290 3.50 23.26 -16.23
N GLU A 291 4.13 23.42 -17.39
CA GLU A 291 5.21 22.57 -17.92
C GLU A 291 4.84 21.09 -18.01
N VAL A 292 4.13 20.72 -19.08
CA VAL A 292 3.72 19.33 -19.28
C VAL A 292 4.23 18.77 -20.60
N VAL A 293 4.86 17.60 -20.52
CA VAL A 293 5.32 16.80 -21.66
C VAL A 293 4.55 15.50 -21.68
N GLU A 294 3.79 15.25 -22.74
CA GLU A 294 3.05 14.00 -22.89
C GLU A 294 3.36 13.34 -24.23
N GLN A 295 3.48 12.02 -24.21
CA GLN A 295 3.65 11.19 -25.39
C GLN A 295 2.62 10.08 -25.39
N TYR A 296 1.95 9.92 -26.52
CA TYR A 296 0.87 8.96 -26.69
C TYR A 296 1.10 8.12 -27.94
N LEU A 297 0.97 6.82 -27.76
CA LEU A 297 0.81 5.83 -28.81
C LEU A 297 -0.53 5.14 -28.56
N LEU A 298 -1.51 5.40 -29.43
CA LEU A 298 -2.91 5.03 -29.23
C LEU A 298 -3.42 4.16 -30.38
N ASP A 299 -4.11 3.09 -30.02
CA ASP A 299 -4.96 2.29 -30.91
C ASP A 299 -6.39 2.24 -30.32
N GLU A 300 -7.40 2.41 -31.17
CA GLU A 300 -8.84 2.43 -30.80
C GLU A 300 -9.21 3.21 -29.51
N SER A 301 -8.47 4.27 -29.17
CA SER A 301 -8.59 4.95 -27.88
C SER A 301 -9.31 6.30 -27.95
N THR A 302 -9.89 6.71 -26.83
CA THR A 302 -10.52 8.02 -26.67
C THR A 302 -9.86 8.81 -25.53
N ILE A 303 -9.59 10.11 -25.78
CA ILE A 303 -9.05 11.00 -24.76
C ILE A 303 -9.88 12.29 -24.72
N GLU A 304 -10.49 12.59 -23.58
CA GLU A 304 -11.17 13.85 -23.28
C GLU A 304 -10.37 14.64 -22.24
N ARG A 305 -10.17 15.94 -22.49
CA ARG A 305 -9.45 16.80 -21.55
C ARG A 305 -10.07 18.18 -21.40
N ASN A 306 -10.32 18.58 -20.16
CA ASN A 306 -10.66 19.96 -19.83
C ASN A 306 -9.54 20.59 -19.02
N THR A 307 -9.09 21.77 -19.43
CA THR A 307 -8.09 22.53 -18.68
C THR A 307 -8.45 23.99 -18.60
N SER A 308 -8.50 24.59 -17.39
CA SER A 308 -8.83 26.02 -17.29
C SER A 308 -7.65 26.89 -17.73
N GLU A 309 -6.48 26.67 -17.14
CA GLU A 309 -5.27 27.43 -17.41
C GLU A 309 -4.08 26.52 -17.77
N ARG A 310 -3.33 26.91 -18.80
CA ARG A 310 -2.24 26.09 -19.31
C ARG A 310 -1.05 26.90 -19.79
N SER A 311 0.13 26.55 -19.28
CA SER A 311 1.43 27.14 -19.64
C SER A 311 2.44 26.06 -20.03
N GLU A 312 3.07 26.23 -21.19
CA GLU A 312 4.14 25.38 -21.72
C GLU A 312 3.80 23.88 -21.81
N VAL A 313 3.10 23.51 -22.89
CA VAL A 313 2.75 22.10 -23.14
C VAL A 313 3.32 21.59 -24.45
N VAL A 314 3.96 20.41 -24.36
CA VAL A 314 4.50 19.64 -25.48
C VAL A 314 3.80 18.29 -25.52
N GLU A 315 3.04 18.05 -26.58
CA GLU A 315 2.35 16.77 -26.76
C GLU A 315 2.76 16.14 -28.10
N GLN A 316 2.99 14.82 -28.07
CA GLN A 316 3.26 14.01 -29.25
C GLN A 316 2.30 12.84 -29.34
N TYR A 317 1.80 12.60 -30.55
CA TYR A 317 0.79 11.59 -30.82
C TYR A 317 1.17 10.73 -32.03
N LEU A 318 1.06 9.42 -31.86
CA LEU A 318 0.89 8.44 -32.93
C LEU A 318 -0.46 7.75 -32.69
N LEU A 319 -1.34 7.81 -33.69
CA LEU A 319 -2.75 7.45 -33.55
C LEU A 319 -3.15 6.46 -34.65
N ASP A 320 -3.83 5.39 -34.27
CA ASP A 320 -4.68 4.57 -35.13
C ASP A 320 -6.09 4.51 -34.53
N GLU A 321 -7.11 4.70 -35.36
CA GLU A 321 -8.55 4.77 -35.01
C GLU A 321 -8.95 5.62 -33.76
N SER A 322 -8.07 6.48 -33.27
CA SER A 322 -8.22 7.14 -31.97
C SER A 322 -8.78 8.57 -32.06
N THR A 323 -9.49 8.99 -31.02
CA THR A 323 -10.08 10.34 -30.91
C THR A 323 -9.52 11.12 -29.73
N ILE A 324 -9.31 12.43 -29.91
CA ILE A 324 -8.86 13.31 -28.83
C ILE A 324 -9.65 14.61 -28.86
N GLU A 325 -10.38 14.88 -27.77
CA GLU A 325 -11.10 16.12 -27.52
C GLU A 325 -10.40 16.95 -26.43
N ARG A 326 -10.36 18.28 -26.63
CA ARG A 326 -9.73 19.19 -25.68
C ARG A 326 -10.51 20.49 -25.57
N ASP A 327 -10.93 20.84 -24.36
CA ASP A 327 -11.38 22.18 -24.02
C ASP A 327 -10.31 22.91 -23.21
N THR A 328 -10.05 24.18 -23.55
CA THR A 328 -9.12 25.00 -22.77
C THR A 328 -9.52 26.46 -22.79
N SER A 329 -9.70 27.05 -21.61
CA SER A 329 -10.14 28.44 -21.48
C SER A 329 -9.01 29.44 -21.76
N GLU A 330 -7.81 29.24 -21.20
CA GLU A 330 -6.67 30.16 -21.36
C GLU A 330 -5.36 29.43 -21.74
N ARG A 331 -4.62 29.98 -22.72
CA ARG A 331 -3.40 29.37 -23.29
C ARG A 331 -2.29 30.38 -23.55
N ASN A 332 -1.10 30.15 -23.00
CA ASN A 332 0.08 31.01 -23.19
C ASN A 332 1.04 30.52 -24.30
N THR A 333 1.36 29.21 -24.33
CA THR A 333 2.27 28.57 -25.31
C THR A 333 1.96 27.08 -25.45
N THR A 334 1.87 26.54 -26.68
CA THR A 334 1.65 25.10 -26.91
C THR A 334 2.35 24.67 -28.18
N SER A 335 3.08 23.55 -28.13
CA SER A 335 3.78 22.98 -29.28
C SER A 335 3.28 21.55 -29.51
N LEU A 336 2.46 21.36 -30.57
CA LEU A 336 1.86 20.06 -30.90
C LEU A 336 2.53 19.42 -32.11
N ARG A 337 2.85 18.14 -32.01
CA ARG A 337 3.32 17.33 -33.15
C ARG A 337 2.56 16.02 -33.22
N SER A 338 1.61 15.94 -34.14
CA SER A 338 0.86 14.71 -34.45
C SER A 338 1.40 14.09 -35.75
N LEU A 339 1.69 12.79 -35.72
CA LEU A 339 1.91 11.98 -36.92
C LEU A 339 0.70 11.04 -37.02
N VAL A 340 -0.19 11.29 -37.98
CA VAL A 340 -1.36 10.42 -38.23
C VAL A 340 -1.01 9.48 -39.37
N GLU A 341 -1.00 8.17 -39.12
CA GLU A 341 -0.88 7.17 -40.18
C GLU A 341 -2.29 6.83 -40.66
N GLN A 342 -2.83 7.62 -41.61
CA GLN A 342 -4.20 7.43 -42.08
C GLN A 342 -4.37 6.08 -42.79
N HIS A 343 -5.07 5.13 -42.17
CA HIS A 343 -5.75 4.07 -42.90
C HIS A 343 -7.17 4.53 -43.28
N PHE A 344 -7.36 4.70 -44.59
CA PHE A 344 -8.54 5.30 -45.21
C PHE A 344 -9.70 4.30 -45.23
N LEU A 345 -10.80 4.56 -44.50
CA LEU A 345 -12.11 3.98 -44.81
C LEU A 345 -13.05 5.08 -45.33
N ASP A 346 -13.50 4.85 -46.57
CA ASP A 346 -14.28 5.73 -47.44
C ASP A 346 -15.68 6.00 -46.86
N GLU A 347 -15.88 7.13 -46.16
CA GLU A 347 -17.21 7.70 -45.96
C GLU A 347 -17.40 8.98 -46.79
N ARG A 348 -18.17 8.81 -47.85
CA ARG A 348 -18.58 9.85 -48.79
C ARG A 348 -19.50 10.87 -48.12
N ASP A 349 -19.04 12.12 -48.17
CA ASP A 349 -19.69 13.19 -48.93
C ASP A 349 -21.06 13.66 -48.39
N THR A 350 -21.03 14.65 -47.48
CA THR A 350 -21.96 15.79 -47.58
C THR A 350 -21.34 17.08 -47.03
N SER A 351 -20.75 17.89 -47.90
CA SER A 351 -20.77 19.35 -47.69
C SER A 351 -20.91 20.12 -48.99
N GLU A 352 -22.03 20.83 -49.05
CA GLU A 352 -22.22 22.17 -49.61
C GLU A 352 -21.62 22.50 -50.99
N TRP A 353 -22.53 22.83 -51.91
CA TRP A 353 -22.34 24.02 -52.73
C TRP A 353 -23.42 25.04 -52.42
N ARG A 354 -23.05 26.09 -51.68
CA ARG A 354 -23.74 27.37 -51.69
C ARG A 354 -23.34 28.17 -52.93
N SER A 355 -24.35 28.83 -53.51
CA SER A 355 -24.33 30.23 -53.95
C SER A 355 -24.46 30.55 -55.45
N THR A 356 -25.41 31.47 -55.70
CA THR A 356 -25.54 32.45 -56.82
C THR A 356 -25.82 31.93 -58.24
N TYR A 357 -27.11 31.93 -58.64
CA TYR A 357 -27.75 33.01 -59.41
C TYR A 357 -29.27 32.85 -59.46
#